data_AF-A0A355E0G2-F1
#
_entry.id   AF-A0A355E0G2-F1
#
_cell.length_a   1.000
_cell.length_b   1.000
_cell.length_c   1.000
_cell.angle_alpha   90.00
_cell.angle_beta   90.00
_cell.angle_gamma   90.00
#
_symmetry.space_group_name_H-M   'P 1'
#
loop_
_entity.id
_entity.type
_entity.pdbx_description
1 polymer ?
#
loop_
_entity_poly.entity_id
_entity_poly.type
_entity_poly.pdbx_seq_one_letter_code
_entity_poly.pdbx_strand_id
1 'polypeptide(L)'
;MKYLSLLIGLGILGFLFYQHGWKKNSQTAAVDTSAPPPSPPPIMEEPPPALDMEALRKIRMSTRDTNPAVRWEAVLLLISSHDPKADDYLFNMLKTDTEPSLRSQAIALIAQRDNPKVMNYLVTALRDTEPAVRMAALNALDTRGDYQASSAVSELLNDVDESVRVQAINVLKSLQNKHTEKVNKARQQNESAQKEYEEKMRQYEAAQAKKGK
;
A
#
# COMPACT_ATOMS: atom_id res chain seq x y z
N MET A 1 11.68 -8.77 -39.80
CA MET A 1 10.85 -7.93 -38.92
C MET A 1 9.80 -8.80 -38.26
N LYS A 2 10.00 -9.17 -36.99
CA LYS A 2 8.97 -9.73 -36.13
C LYS A 2 8.78 -8.75 -34.96
N TYR A 3 7.54 -8.31 -34.82
CA TYR A 3 6.87 -7.92 -33.60
C TYR A 3 7.42 -6.75 -32.78
N LEU A 4 6.72 -5.62 -32.92
CA LEU A 4 6.30 -4.85 -31.77
C LEU A 4 5.53 -5.76 -30.78
N SER A 5 5.60 -5.38 -29.51
CA SER A 5 4.79 -5.79 -28.35
C SER A 5 5.40 -6.87 -27.44
N LEU A 6 6.02 -6.40 -26.35
CA LEU A 6 6.01 -7.09 -25.07
C LEU A 6 6.29 -6.08 -23.94
N LEU A 7 5.21 -5.59 -23.33
CA LEU A 7 5.21 -5.17 -21.94
C LEU A 7 4.35 -6.21 -21.20
N ILE A 8 4.95 -6.81 -20.17
CA ILE A 8 4.40 -7.33 -18.90
C ILE A 8 5.38 -8.40 -18.42
N GLY A 9 5.92 -8.24 -17.19
CA GLY A 9 6.43 -9.40 -16.44
C GLY A 9 7.80 -9.28 -15.78
N LEU A 10 8.11 -8.18 -15.09
CA LEU A 10 9.20 -8.16 -14.09
C LEU A 10 8.92 -9.01 -12.84
N GLY A 11 7.89 -9.86 -12.85
CA GLY A 11 7.66 -10.97 -11.91
C GLY A 11 7.99 -12.36 -12.47
N ILE A 12 8.39 -12.47 -13.74
CA ILE A 12 8.68 -13.75 -14.39
C ILE A 12 10.12 -14.22 -14.09
N LEU A 13 11.08 -13.33 -13.85
CA LEU A 13 12.47 -13.77 -13.56
C LEU A 13 12.65 -14.43 -12.18
N GLY A 14 11.88 -14.03 -11.16
CA GLY A 14 11.85 -14.70 -9.85
C GLY A 14 11.03 -16.00 -9.86
N PHE A 15 9.92 -16.03 -10.59
CA PHE A 15 9.07 -17.22 -10.73
C PHE A 15 9.71 -18.29 -11.62
N LEU A 16 10.50 -17.92 -12.63
CA LEU A 16 11.23 -18.86 -13.47
C LEU A 16 12.51 -19.40 -12.83
N PHE A 17 13.15 -18.71 -11.88
CA PHE A 17 14.22 -19.34 -11.09
C PHE A 17 13.65 -20.35 -10.07
N TYR A 18 12.48 -20.07 -9.49
CA TYR A 18 11.76 -21.01 -8.62
C TYR A 18 11.24 -22.24 -9.39
N GLN A 19 10.83 -22.09 -10.66
CA GLN A 19 10.35 -23.20 -11.48
C GLN A 19 11.44 -23.95 -12.27
N HIS A 20 12.62 -23.38 -12.55
CA HIS A 20 13.65 -24.03 -13.39
C HIS A 20 14.96 -24.40 -12.66
N GLY A 21 15.10 -24.18 -11.35
CA GLY A 21 16.33 -24.49 -10.59
C GLY A 21 16.33 -25.78 -9.74
N TRP A 22 15.19 -26.46 -9.56
CA TRP A 22 15.05 -27.54 -8.56
C TRP A 22 14.56 -28.89 -9.10
N LYS A 23 14.66 -29.09 -10.42
CA LYS A 23 14.30 -30.37 -11.07
C LYS A 23 15.50 -30.97 -11.80
N LYS A 24 16.53 -31.34 -11.04
CA LYS A 24 17.42 -32.46 -11.37
C LYS A 24 18.07 -32.92 -10.05
N ASN A 25 17.78 -34.16 -9.67
CA ASN A 25 18.25 -34.89 -8.48
C ASN A 25 17.47 -34.74 -7.16
N SER A 26 16.15 -34.57 -7.20
CA SER A 26 15.31 -35.00 -6.06
C SER A 26 14.95 -36.49 -6.19
N GLN A 27 15.96 -37.37 -6.16
CA GLN A 27 15.72 -38.66 -5.56
C GLN A 27 15.40 -38.36 -4.10
N THR A 28 14.22 -38.76 -3.65
CA THR A 28 13.80 -38.71 -2.25
C THR A 28 14.71 -39.63 -1.45
N ALA A 29 15.93 -39.16 -1.15
CA ALA A 29 16.69 -39.69 -0.03
C ALA A 29 15.81 -39.45 1.20
N ALA A 30 15.42 -40.53 1.88
CA ALA A 30 14.77 -40.43 3.16
C ALA A 30 15.59 -39.46 4.03
N VAL A 31 14.97 -38.38 4.49
CA VAL A 31 15.61 -37.42 5.38
C VAL A 31 16.12 -38.23 6.57
N ASP A 32 17.44 -38.30 6.73
CA ASP A 32 18.06 -38.98 7.85
C ASP A 32 17.72 -38.22 9.13
N THR A 33 16.64 -38.63 9.78
CA THR A 33 16.14 -38.02 11.03
C THR A 33 17.08 -38.24 12.23
N SER A 34 18.19 -38.98 12.05
CA SER A 34 19.21 -39.16 13.08
C SER A 34 20.25 -38.02 13.11
N ALA A 35 20.31 -37.21 12.05
CA ALA A 35 21.22 -36.07 11.98
C ALA A 35 20.70 -34.89 12.82
N PRO A 36 21.51 -34.30 13.72
CA PRO A 36 21.11 -33.09 14.43
C PRO A 36 20.84 -31.96 13.42
N PRO A 37 19.83 -31.10 13.67
CA PRO A 37 19.50 -30.01 12.77
C PRO A 37 20.72 -29.11 12.56
N PRO A 38 20.91 -28.56 11.34
CA PRO A 38 22.01 -27.65 11.08
C PRO A 38 21.89 -26.42 12.00
N SER A 39 23.04 -25.91 12.44
CA SER A 39 23.11 -24.67 13.22
C SER A 39 22.37 -23.56 12.47
N PRO A 40 21.56 -22.73 13.15
CA PRO A 40 20.97 -21.57 12.51
C PRO A 40 22.09 -20.71 11.91
N PRO A 41 21.86 -20.09 10.73
CA PRO A 41 22.86 -19.23 10.12
C PRO A 41 23.24 -18.11 11.09
N PRO A 42 24.50 -17.64 11.07
CA PRO A 42 24.93 -16.52 11.90
C PRO A 42 24.05 -15.30 11.61
N ILE A 43 23.62 -14.61 12.67
CA ILE A 43 22.92 -13.32 12.55
C ILE A 43 23.93 -12.34 11.93
N MET A 44 23.67 -11.89 10.71
CA MET A 44 24.40 -10.76 10.15
C MET A 44 23.96 -9.52 10.92
N GLU A 45 24.85 -8.92 11.71
CA GLU A 45 24.59 -7.59 12.28
C GLU A 45 24.41 -6.60 11.13
N GLU A 46 23.31 -5.84 11.12
CA GLU A 46 23.12 -4.81 10.10
C GLU A 46 24.27 -3.78 10.21
N PRO A 47 24.84 -3.34 9.07
CA PRO A 47 25.88 -2.31 9.09
C PRO A 47 25.33 -1.06 9.80
N PRO A 48 26.19 -0.32 10.52
CA PRO A 48 25.75 0.90 11.20
C PRO A 48 25.08 1.84 10.19
N PRO A 49 24.03 2.59 10.61
CA PRO A 49 23.32 3.50 9.72
C PRO A 49 24.32 4.46 9.06
N ALA A 50 24.14 4.68 7.76
CA ALA A 50 25.05 5.49 6.95
C ALA A 50 25.17 6.95 7.43
N LEU A 51 24.21 7.42 8.24
CA LEU A 51 24.19 8.75 8.85
C LEU A 51 24.25 8.61 10.37
N ASP A 52 25.19 9.34 10.99
CA ASP A 52 25.24 9.43 12.44
C ASP A 52 24.09 10.26 13.03
N MET A 53 23.93 10.21 14.35
CA MET A 53 22.84 10.89 15.06
C MET A 53 22.90 12.42 14.94
N GLU A 54 24.09 12.99 14.79
CA GLU A 54 24.25 14.44 14.67
C GLU A 54 23.88 14.92 13.26
N ALA A 55 24.25 14.16 12.23
CA ALA A 55 23.81 14.37 10.86
C ALA A 55 22.28 14.27 10.75
N LEU A 56 21.66 13.23 11.33
CA LEU A 56 20.20 13.09 11.38
C LEU A 56 19.53 14.27 12.09
N ARG A 57 20.12 14.74 13.20
CA ARG A 57 19.61 15.92 13.91
C ARG A 57 19.63 17.17 13.02
N LYS A 58 20.71 17.39 12.26
CA LYS A 58 20.82 18.50 11.30
C LYS A 58 19.78 18.41 10.20
N ILE A 59 19.62 17.23 9.59
CA ILE A 59 18.63 16.99 8.54
C ILE A 59 17.21 17.25 9.05
N ARG A 60 16.86 16.78 10.26
CA ARG A 60 15.56 17.06 10.89
C ARG A 60 15.30 18.55 11.05
N MET A 61 16.32 19.34 11.42
CA MET A 61 16.17 20.81 11.49
C MET A 61 15.95 21.43 10.11
N SER A 62 16.61 20.92 9.07
CA SER A 62 16.47 21.39 7.69
C SER A 62 15.07 21.19 7.10
N THR A 63 14.20 20.37 7.71
CA THR A 63 12.77 20.29 7.33
C THR A 63 12.02 21.61 7.55
N ARG A 64 12.61 22.58 8.26
CA ARG A 64 12.08 23.92 8.53
C ARG A 64 12.88 25.04 7.86
N ASP A 65 13.73 24.70 6.91
CA ASP A 65 14.54 25.68 6.19
C ASP A 65 13.67 26.71 5.46
N THR A 66 14.18 27.94 5.34
CA THR A 66 13.53 29.00 4.55
C THR A 66 13.35 28.63 3.08
N ASN A 67 14.28 27.85 2.52
CA ASN A 67 14.24 27.40 1.14
C ASN A 67 13.41 26.11 1.01
N PRO A 68 12.34 26.11 0.19
CA PRO A 68 11.50 24.94 0.00
C PRO A 68 12.22 23.73 -0.55
N ALA A 69 13.22 23.91 -1.43
CA ALA A 69 14.00 22.81 -1.95
C ALA A 69 14.77 22.09 -0.82
N VAL A 70 15.33 22.85 0.13
CA VAL A 70 16.04 22.29 1.28
C VAL A 70 15.06 21.52 2.19
N ARG A 71 13.86 22.05 2.43
CA ARG A 71 12.83 21.34 3.20
C ARG A 71 12.45 20.02 2.56
N TRP A 72 12.24 20.02 1.24
CA TRP A 72 11.86 18.84 0.47
C TRP A 72 12.94 17.75 0.52
N GLU A 73 14.19 18.11 0.21
CA GLU A 73 15.31 17.17 0.23
C GLU A 73 15.58 16.62 1.64
N ALA A 74 15.40 17.44 2.68
CA ALA A 74 15.50 16.98 4.06
C ALA A 74 14.46 15.90 4.37
N VAL A 75 13.20 16.08 3.96
CA VAL A 75 12.15 15.07 4.15
C VAL A 75 12.44 13.81 3.34
N LEU A 76 12.87 13.94 2.08
CA LEU A 76 13.23 12.78 1.25
C LEU A 76 14.37 11.96 1.85
N LEU A 77 15.40 12.62 2.37
CA LEU A 77 16.53 11.95 2.99
C LEU A 77 16.11 11.23 4.28
N LEU A 78 15.22 11.81 5.08
CA LEU A 78 14.68 11.14 6.27
C LEU A 78 13.88 9.90 5.89
N ILE A 79 13.10 9.96 4.81
CA ILE A 79 12.35 8.80 4.30
C ILE A 79 13.31 7.70 3.82
N SER A 80 14.29 8.02 2.96
CA SER A 80 15.23 7.03 2.43
C SER A 80 16.17 6.45 3.48
N SER A 81 16.45 7.21 4.54
CA SER A 81 17.22 6.77 5.70
C SER A 81 16.38 6.00 6.73
N HIS A 82 15.10 5.76 6.46
CA HIS A 82 14.16 5.09 7.36
C HIS A 82 14.11 5.74 8.76
N ASP A 83 14.20 7.07 8.82
CA ASP A 83 14.04 7.79 10.08
C ASP A 83 12.66 7.48 10.68
N PRO A 84 12.56 7.06 11.95
CA PRO A 84 11.29 6.66 12.55
C PRO A 84 10.26 7.80 12.64
N LYS A 85 10.68 9.05 12.43
CA LYS A 85 9.83 10.25 12.41
C LYS A 85 9.61 10.79 10.99
N ALA A 86 10.09 10.14 9.94
CA ALA A 86 9.98 10.62 8.57
C ALA A 86 8.52 10.96 8.18
N ASP A 87 7.59 10.07 8.51
CA ASP A 87 6.16 10.29 8.27
C ASP A 87 5.61 11.51 9.02
N ASP A 88 6.05 11.76 10.27
CA ASP A 88 5.60 12.93 11.02
C ASP A 88 6.06 14.24 10.35
N TYR A 89 7.27 14.28 9.79
CA TYR A 89 7.75 15.44 9.03
C TYR A 89 6.97 15.62 7.73
N LEU A 90 6.67 14.53 7.03
CA LEU A 90 5.89 14.56 5.79
C LEU A 90 4.45 15.03 6.03
N PHE A 91 3.82 14.54 7.10
CA PHE A 91 2.51 14.99 7.56
C PHE A 91 2.51 16.45 7.99
N ASN A 92 3.57 16.90 8.65
CA ASN A 92 3.72 18.31 9.01
C ASN A 92 3.87 19.19 7.76
N MET A 93 4.66 18.76 6.76
CA MET A 93 4.81 19.46 5.49
C MET A 93 3.45 19.64 4.80
N LEU A 94 2.65 18.57 4.69
CA LEU A 94 1.29 18.67 4.16
C LEU A 94 0.43 19.68 4.94
N LYS A 95 0.54 19.72 6.27
CA LYS A 95 -0.34 20.56 7.09
C LYS A 95 0.06 22.03 7.13
N THR A 96 1.36 22.33 7.14
CA THR A 96 1.87 23.66 7.52
C THR A 96 2.81 24.30 6.53
N ASP A 97 3.26 23.59 5.49
CA ASP A 97 4.20 24.19 4.53
C ASP A 97 3.52 25.32 3.76
N THR A 98 4.22 26.44 3.60
CA THR A 98 3.70 27.62 2.90
C THR A 98 3.59 27.38 1.40
N GLU A 99 4.45 26.53 0.83
CA GLU A 99 4.49 26.25 -0.60
C GLU A 99 3.45 25.20 -0.99
N PRO A 100 2.44 25.56 -1.81
CA PRO A 100 1.41 24.60 -2.24
C PRO A 100 1.98 23.43 -3.04
N SER A 101 3.08 23.66 -3.75
CA SER A 101 3.80 22.65 -4.51
C SER A 101 4.43 21.59 -3.61
N LEU A 102 4.90 21.94 -2.42
CA LEU A 102 5.43 20.99 -1.44
C LEU A 102 4.30 20.22 -0.77
N ARG A 103 3.19 20.90 -0.43
CA ARG A 103 2.00 20.22 0.11
C ARG A 103 1.45 19.17 -0.86
N SER A 104 1.31 19.50 -2.14
CA SER A 104 0.83 18.56 -3.16
C SER A 104 1.80 17.40 -3.42
N GLN A 105 3.12 17.66 -3.43
CA GLN A 105 4.14 16.61 -3.51
C GLN A 105 4.12 15.68 -2.28
N ALA A 106 3.96 16.25 -1.08
CA ALA A 106 3.87 15.48 0.15
C ALA A 106 2.70 14.48 0.11
N ILE A 107 1.55 14.87 -0.45
CA ILE A 107 0.39 14.00 -0.65
C ILE A 107 0.74 12.74 -1.48
N ALA A 108 1.48 12.90 -2.58
CA ALA A 108 1.85 11.80 -3.45
C ALA A 108 2.72 10.76 -2.74
N LEU A 109 3.60 11.21 -1.83
CA LEU A 109 4.40 10.31 -0.98
C LEU A 109 3.57 9.69 0.14
N ILE A 110 2.75 10.49 0.84
CA ILE A 110 1.84 10.06 1.91
C ILE A 110 0.93 8.93 1.43
N ALA A 111 0.41 9.01 0.21
CA ALA A 111 -0.47 8.01 -0.38
C ALA A 111 0.15 6.61 -0.42
N GLN A 112 1.48 6.52 -0.50
CA GLN A 112 2.27 5.29 -0.61
C GLN A 112 2.80 4.81 0.75
N ARG A 113 2.44 5.45 1.86
CA ARG A 113 2.85 5.03 3.21
C ARG A 113 1.90 4.00 3.76
N ASP A 114 2.49 3.03 4.45
CA ASP A 114 1.78 2.04 5.27
C ASP A 114 1.67 2.58 6.70
N ASN A 115 0.95 3.69 6.83
CA ASN A 115 0.73 4.36 8.11
C ASN A 115 -0.78 4.59 8.29
N PRO A 116 -1.38 4.15 9.41
CA PRO A 116 -2.82 4.25 9.62
C PRO A 116 -3.33 5.70 9.65
N LYS A 117 -2.45 6.68 9.89
CA LYS A 117 -2.82 8.10 9.88
C LYS A 117 -3.03 8.66 8.46
N VAL A 118 -2.54 7.99 7.41
CA VAL A 118 -2.55 8.48 6.02
C VAL A 118 -3.94 8.95 5.60
N MET A 119 -4.98 8.15 5.86
CA MET A 119 -6.35 8.49 5.43
C MET A 119 -6.84 9.79 6.06
N ASN A 120 -6.54 10.03 7.34
CA ASN A 120 -6.95 11.26 8.03
C ASN A 120 -6.29 12.51 7.42
N TYR A 121 -5.01 12.40 7.06
CA TYR A 121 -4.28 13.51 6.43
C TYR A 121 -4.74 13.78 5.00
N LEU A 122 -5.00 12.73 4.21
CA LEU A 122 -5.55 12.89 2.85
C LEU A 122 -6.95 13.51 2.87
N VAL A 123 -7.82 13.09 3.79
CA VAL A 123 -9.15 13.69 3.95
C VAL A 123 -9.05 15.16 4.39
N THR A 124 -8.10 15.49 5.27
CA THR A 124 -7.86 16.88 5.68
C THR A 124 -7.41 17.74 4.50
N ALA A 125 -6.55 17.20 3.62
CA ALA A 125 -6.03 17.91 2.46
C ALA A 125 -7.08 18.25 1.39
N LEU A 126 -8.26 17.61 1.42
CA LEU A 126 -9.39 18.01 0.59
C LEU A 126 -9.92 19.41 0.91
N ARG A 127 -9.54 19.99 2.06
CA ARG A 127 -9.93 21.32 2.50
C ARG A 127 -8.80 22.35 2.36
N ASP A 128 -7.71 21.99 1.67
CA ASP A 128 -6.62 22.94 1.42
C ASP A 128 -7.12 24.13 0.60
N THR A 129 -6.54 25.31 0.85
CA THR A 129 -6.91 26.54 0.14
C THR A 129 -6.58 26.45 -1.35
N GLU A 130 -5.55 25.68 -1.70
CA GLU A 130 -5.02 25.61 -3.05
C GLU A 130 -5.65 24.46 -3.85
N PRO A 131 -6.28 24.74 -5.01
CA PRO A 131 -6.93 23.72 -5.83
C PRO A 131 -5.97 22.57 -6.21
N ALA A 132 -4.71 22.87 -6.49
CA ALA A 132 -3.70 21.87 -6.82
C ALA A 132 -3.47 20.84 -5.69
N VAL A 133 -3.57 21.27 -4.42
CA VAL A 133 -3.42 20.39 -3.27
C VAL A 133 -4.68 19.54 -3.09
N ARG A 134 -5.88 20.12 -3.25
CA ARG A 134 -7.15 19.36 -3.24
C ARG A 134 -7.20 18.30 -4.35
N MET A 135 -6.74 18.64 -5.55
CA MET A 135 -6.60 17.70 -6.68
C MET A 135 -5.66 16.54 -6.34
N ALA A 136 -4.50 16.84 -5.75
CA ALA A 136 -3.57 15.80 -5.32
C ALA A 136 -4.20 14.88 -4.27
N ALA A 137 -4.96 15.43 -3.31
CA ALA A 137 -5.67 14.65 -2.30
C ALA A 137 -6.73 13.72 -2.92
N LEU A 138 -7.52 14.21 -3.87
CA LEU A 138 -8.48 13.40 -4.63
C LEU A 138 -7.80 12.22 -5.34
N ASN A 139 -6.69 12.47 -6.04
CA ASN A 139 -5.93 11.43 -6.73
C ASN A 139 -5.34 10.38 -5.77
N ALA A 140 -4.84 10.82 -4.62
CA ALA A 140 -4.32 9.93 -3.60
C ALA A 140 -5.42 9.05 -2.98
N LEU A 141 -6.59 9.62 -2.67
CA LEU A 141 -7.73 8.87 -2.15
C LEU A 141 -8.26 7.85 -3.15
N ASP A 142 -8.34 8.21 -4.44
CA ASP A 142 -8.70 7.26 -5.49
C ASP A 142 -7.69 6.10 -5.56
N THR A 143 -6.40 6.42 -5.60
CA THR A 143 -5.33 5.40 -5.62
C THR A 143 -5.46 4.41 -4.46
N ARG A 144 -5.77 4.91 -3.25
CA ARG A 144 -5.97 4.05 -2.07
C ARG A 144 -7.28 3.27 -2.10
N GLY A 145 -8.30 3.78 -2.79
CA GLY A 145 -9.54 3.04 -3.05
C GLY A 145 -10.41 2.80 -1.81
N ASP A 146 -10.18 3.54 -0.72
CA ASP A 146 -10.95 3.39 0.50
C ASP A 146 -12.29 4.14 0.39
N TYR A 147 -13.37 3.36 0.30
CA TYR A 147 -14.72 3.89 0.17
C TYR A 147 -15.16 4.76 1.36
N GLN A 148 -14.52 4.64 2.53
CA GLN A 148 -14.81 5.48 3.69
C GLN A 148 -14.57 6.98 3.41
N ALA A 149 -13.72 7.31 2.43
CA ALA A 149 -13.45 8.69 2.02
C ALA A 149 -14.60 9.32 1.21
N SER A 150 -15.58 8.53 0.73
CA SER A 150 -16.65 9.00 -0.18
C SER A 150 -17.42 10.20 0.36
N SER A 151 -17.75 10.21 1.65
CA SER A 151 -18.45 11.33 2.27
C SER A 151 -17.64 12.62 2.18
N ALA A 152 -16.34 12.58 2.50
CA ALA A 152 -15.48 13.77 2.41
C ALA A 152 -15.27 14.22 0.96
N VAL A 153 -15.11 13.27 0.03
CA VAL A 153 -14.99 13.59 -1.41
C VAL A 153 -16.26 14.24 -1.94
N SER A 154 -17.45 13.86 -1.44
CA SER A 154 -18.72 14.45 -1.88
C SER A 154 -18.87 15.94 -1.53
N GLU A 155 -18.17 16.44 -0.50
CA GLU A 155 -18.16 17.86 -0.17
C GLU A 155 -17.59 18.70 -1.34
N LEU A 156 -16.65 18.13 -2.12
CA LEU A 156 -15.96 18.81 -3.23
C LEU A 156 -16.78 18.88 -4.52
N LEU A 157 -18.00 18.31 -4.54
CA LEU A 157 -18.93 18.51 -5.65
C LEU A 157 -19.38 19.97 -5.81
N ASN A 158 -19.24 20.76 -4.74
CA ASN A 158 -19.52 22.20 -4.72
C ASN A 158 -18.24 23.04 -4.63
N ASP A 159 -17.07 22.46 -4.95
CA ASP A 159 -15.81 23.17 -4.91
C ASP A 159 -15.82 24.40 -5.83
N VAL A 160 -15.12 25.46 -5.44
CA VAL A 160 -15.01 26.70 -6.23
C VAL A 160 -14.32 26.46 -7.58
N ASP A 161 -13.36 25.54 -7.62
CA ASP A 161 -12.60 25.18 -8.81
C ASP A 161 -13.32 24.09 -9.60
N GLU A 162 -13.54 24.34 -10.89
CA GLU A 162 -14.25 23.40 -11.78
C GLU A 162 -13.52 22.07 -11.94
N SER A 163 -12.18 22.11 -12.03
CA SER A 163 -11.37 20.90 -12.20
C SER A 163 -11.48 20.00 -10.96
N VAL A 164 -11.54 20.61 -9.77
CA VAL A 164 -11.76 19.88 -8.52
C VAL A 164 -13.15 19.23 -8.49
N ARG A 165 -14.20 19.93 -8.92
CA ARG A 165 -15.55 19.34 -9.01
C ARG A 165 -15.59 18.14 -9.95
N VAL A 166 -15.03 18.28 -11.16
CA VAL A 166 -14.96 17.19 -12.15
C VAL A 166 -14.21 15.99 -11.56
N GLN A 167 -13.09 16.25 -10.90
CA GLN A 167 -12.29 15.18 -10.32
C GLN A 167 -13.00 14.49 -9.16
N ALA A 168 -13.72 15.23 -8.31
CA ALA A 168 -14.52 14.64 -7.23
C ALA A 168 -15.56 13.64 -7.77
N ILE A 169 -16.25 13.97 -8.87
CA ILE A 169 -17.19 13.04 -9.54
C ILE A 169 -16.47 11.76 -10.00
N ASN A 170 -15.30 11.91 -10.64
CA ASN A 170 -14.52 10.77 -11.12
C ASN A 170 -14.08 9.85 -9.97
N VAL A 171 -13.59 10.44 -8.88
CA VAL A 171 -13.16 9.69 -7.69
C VAL A 171 -14.34 8.97 -7.04
N LEU A 172 -15.50 9.62 -6.86
CA LEU A 172 -16.69 8.96 -6.30
C LEU A 172 -17.13 7.77 -7.14
N LYS A 173 -17.14 7.91 -8.47
CA LYS A 173 -17.44 6.80 -9.40
C LYS A 173 -16.45 5.64 -9.21
N SER A 174 -15.15 5.95 -9.16
CA SER A 174 -14.10 4.95 -8.97
C SER A 174 -14.22 4.23 -7.63
N LEU A 175 -14.41 4.97 -6.53
CA LEU A 175 -14.60 4.41 -5.19
C LEU A 175 -15.84 3.51 -5.13
N GLN A 176 -16.96 3.94 -5.72
CA GLN A 176 -18.18 3.13 -5.79
C GLN A 176 -17.97 1.83 -6.54
N ASN A 177 -17.26 1.87 -7.68
CA ASN A 177 -16.96 0.67 -8.46
C ASN A 177 -16.10 -0.31 -7.65
N LYS A 178 -14.98 0.17 -7.08
CA LYS A 178 -14.08 -0.64 -6.24
C LYS A 178 -14.81 -1.27 -5.05
N HIS A 179 -15.68 -0.50 -4.38
CA HIS A 179 -16.49 -1.00 -3.27
C HIS A 179 -17.46 -2.10 -3.74
N THR A 180 -18.16 -1.86 -4.85
CA THR A 180 -19.13 -2.80 -5.42
C THR A 180 -18.46 -4.11 -5.83
N GLU A 181 -17.29 -4.05 -6.48
CA GLU A 181 -16.49 -5.23 -6.82
C GLU A 181 -16.09 -6.03 -5.58
N LYS A 182 -15.63 -5.34 -4.53
CA LYS A 182 -15.27 -5.97 -3.25
C LYS A 182 -16.47 -6.68 -2.60
N VAL A 183 -17.63 -6.02 -2.57
CA VAL A 183 -18.87 -6.59 -2.01
C VAL A 183 -19.33 -7.81 -2.81
N ASN A 184 -19.32 -7.72 -4.14
CA ASN A 184 -19.72 -8.84 -5.01
C ASN A 184 -18.80 -10.05 -4.84
N LYS A 185 -17.48 -9.83 -4.76
CA LYS A 185 -16.51 -10.89 -4.49
C LYS A 185 -16.75 -11.54 -3.12
N ALA A 186 -16.99 -10.75 -2.09
CA ALA A 186 -17.28 -11.26 -0.75
C ALA A 186 -18.59 -12.08 -0.72
N ARG A 187 -19.63 -11.63 -1.43
CA ARG A 187 -20.90 -12.37 -1.57
C ARG A 187 -20.67 -13.71 -2.25
N GLN A 188 -19.96 -13.73 -3.39
CA GLN A 188 -19.65 -14.98 -4.12
C GLN A 188 -18.86 -15.97 -3.24
N GLN A 189 -17.89 -15.47 -2.47
CA GLN A 189 -17.12 -16.29 -1.55
C GLN A 189 -18.02 -16.88 -0.45
N ASN A 190 -18.91 -16.08 0.15
CA ASN A 190 -19.84 -16.56 1.17
C ASN A 190 -20.81 -17.62 0.62
N GLU A 191 -21.37 -17.39 -0.58
CA GLU A 191 -22.24 -18.37 -1.25
C GLU A 191 -21.51 -19.69 -1.54
N SER A 192 -20.24 -19.63 -1.95
CA SER A 192 -19.44 -20.83 -2.19
C SER A 192 -19.13 -21.59 -0.89
N ALA A 193 -18.78 -20.87 0.18
CA ALA A 193 -18.54 -21.45 1.50
C ALA A 193 -19.80 -22.10 2.09
N GLN A 194 -20.97 -21.49 1.88
CA GLN A 194 -22.24 -22.03 2.32
C GLN A 194 -22.57 -23.35 1.60
N LYS A 195 -22.38 -23.41 0.28
CA LYS A 195 -22.59 -24.64 -0.50
C LYS A 195 -21.65 -25.76 -0.06
N GLU A 196 -20.38 -25.44 0.18
CA GLU A 196 -19.39 -26.41 0.66
C GLU A 196 -19.78 -26.95 2.05
N TYR A 197 -20.24 -26.07 2.94
CA TYR A 197 -20.74 -26.46 4.25
C TYR A 197 -21.96 -27.40 4.15
N GLU A 198 -22.95 -27.05 3.34
CA GLU A 198 -24.14 -27.88 3.12
C GLU A 198 -23.78 -29.26 2.55
N GLU A 199 -22.85 -29.33 1.61
CA GLU A 199 -22.38 -30.60 1.07
C GLU A 199 -21.67 -31.46 2.13
N LYS A 200 -20.78 -30.86 2.93
CA LYS A 200 -20.12 -31.54 4.06
C LYS A 200 -21.14 -32.06 5.08
N MET A 201 -22.17 -31.28 5.39
CA MET A 201 -23.23 -31.70 6.30
C MET A 201 -24.04 -32.88 5.76
N ARG A 202 -24.41 -32.86 4.46
CA ARG A 202 -25.09 -34.01 3.82
C ARG A 202 -24.22 -35.27 3.85
N GLN A 203 -22.93 -35.15 3.57
CA GLN A 203 -21.99 -36.28 3.61
C GLN A 203 -21.86 -36.84 5.05
N TYR A 204 -21.80 -35.96 6.05
CA TYR A 204 -21.77 -36.35 7.46
C TYR A 204 -23.03 -37.12 7.85
N GLU A 205 -24.22 -36.60 7.54
CA GLU A 205 -25.50 -37.26 7.82
C GLU A 205 -25.61 -38.63 7.15
N ALA A 206 -25.21 -38.72 5.88
CA ALA A 206 -25.19 -39.97 5.13
C ALA A 206 -24.23 -41.00 5.74
N ALA A 207 -23.09 -40.57 6.30
CA ALA A 207 -22.15 -41.44 6.99
C ALA A 207 -22.69 -41.93 8.34
N GLN A 208 -23.39 -41.08 9.10
CA GLN A 208 -24.01 -41.49 10.38
C GLN A 208 -25.16 -42.48 10.16
N ALA A 209 -26.00 -42.24 9.15
CA ALA A 209 -27.11 -43.15 8.82
C ALA A 209 -26.63 -44.57 8.45
N LYS A 210 -25.42 -44.71 7.87
CA LYS A 210 -24.81 -46.01 7.56
C LYS A 210 -24.24 -46.73 8.78
N LYS A 211 -23.85 -46.02 9.84
CA LYS A 211 -23.29 -46.62 11.07
C LYS A 211 -24.35 -47.15 12.04
N GLY A 212 -25.59 -46.70 11.92
CA GLY A 212 -26.72 -47.13 12.76
C GLY A 212 -27.53 -48.32 12.22
N LYS A 213 -27.12 -48.91 11.09
CA LYS A 213 -27.69 -50.14 10.51
C LYS A 213 -26.70 -51.27 10.66
#